data_AF-A0A0G2ASB5-F1
#
_entry.id   AF-A0A0G2ASB5-F1
#
_cell.length_a   1.000
_cell.length_b   1.000
_cell.length_c   1.000
_cell.angle_alpha   90.00
_cell.angle_beta   90.00
_cell.angle_gamma   90.00
#
_symmetry.space_group_name_H-M   'P 1'
#
loop_
_entity.id
_entity.type
_entity.pdbx_description
1 polymer ?
#
loop_
_entity_poly.entity_id
_entity_poly.type
_entity_poly.pdbx_seq_one_letter_code
_entity_poly.pdbx_strand_id
1 'polypeptide(L)'
;MGFFPFRDTAEYAALISSDLDAPDVEISSPFTGFSFAYCRDALEANNVTDDLPDLSVIQTPGSQSEDVFKELLFPVEGLPRPEALGVRVASNVHYEPPEVWFENQDFVGAPAPETLDGFSGVRDERTLYISAPNLPTDTLNSSKIYPNMYAVAYSEGATESTQNIYGQMLESWSFLGERNPVTNALTFTNNRLCTADLNGSPDVVEVSGVPVACSSDLDCADVLAFDESGTPLVVTCAANKDKLGGILSTILEMLRISAILLHPVLPETSLKMLAAINMPTRLNGHDTFSKIVGWGQLPSGKTLNQIPVLFPRLTPEQIL
;
A
#
# COMPACT_ATOMS: atom_id res chain seq x y z
N MET A 1 25.55 4.24 12.36
CA MET A 1 24.62 3.37 11.61
C MET A 1 23.57 4.24 10.96
N GLY A 2 23.72 4.51 9.67
CA GLY A 2 22.85 5.41 8.94
C GLY A 2 21.62 4.67 8.42
N PHE A 3 20.43 5.12 8.81
CA PHE A 3 19.19 4.70 8.20
C PHE A 3 18.65 5.88 7.41
N PHE A 4 18.11 5.65 6.22
CA PHE A 4 17.48 6.70 5.42
C PHE A 4 15.97 6.49 5.40
N PRO A 5 15.20 7.09 6.33
CA PRO A 5 13.74 7.01 6.31
C PRO A 5 13.19 8.08 5.37
N PHE A 6 12.39 7.70 4.38
CA PHE A 6 11.65 8.63 3.52
C PHE A 6 10.14 8.44 3.63
N ARG A 7 9.39 9.55 3.65
CA ARG A 7 7.92 9.53 3.63
C ARG A 7 7.36 10.68 2.79
N ASP A 8 6.52 10.40 1.80
CA ASP A 8 5.82 11.46 1.07
C ASP A 8 4.58 11.94 1.83
N THR A 9 4.82 12.75 2.86
CA THR A 9 3.81 13.23 3.82
C THR A 9 4.07 14.68 4.24
N ALA A 10 3.01 15.38 4.68
CA ALA A 10 3.12 16.76 5.14
C ALA A 10 4.04 16.90 6.36
N GLU A 11 3.98 15.93 7.26
CA GLU A 11 4.74 15.90 8.50
C GLU A 11 6.22 15.70 8.21
N TYR A 12 6.56 14.80 7.30
CA TYR A 12 7.96 14.58 6.90
C TYR A 12 8.53 15.80 6.16
N ALA A 13 7.75 16.43 5.28
CA ALA A 13 8.15 17.67 4.63
C ALA A 13 8.43 18.79 5.64
N ALA A 14 7.55 18.93 6.65
CA ALA A 14 7.73 19.91 7.72
C ALA A 14 8.98 19.62 8.57
N LEU A 15 9.24 18.35 8.90
CA LEU A 15 10.43 17.94 9.66
C LEU A 15 11.72 18.31 8.92
N ILE A 16 11.84 17.96 7.63
CA ILE A 16 13.03 18.30 6.82
C ILE A 16 13.21 19.81 6.74
N SER A 17 12.13 20.57 6.51
CA SER A 17 12.21 22.04 6.41
C SER A 17 12.64 22.74 7.71
N SER A 18 12.51 22.05 8.86
CA SER A 18 12.87 22.57 10.18
C SER A 18 14.29 22.21 10.62
N ASP A 19 14.95 21.31 9.89
CA ASP A 19 16.33 20.89 10.15
C ASP A 19 17.29 21.82 9.39
N LEU A 20 18.03 22.64 10.14
CA LEU A 20 18.98 23.61 9.59
C LEU A 20 20.17 22.97 8.87
N ASP A 21 20.42 21.68 9.12
CA ASP A 21 21.49 20.90 8.49
C ASP A 21 20.95 19.99 7.36
N ALA A 22 19.63 19.95 7.14
CA ALA A 22 19.05 19.23 6.02
C ALA A 22 19.26 19.99 4.71
N PRO A 23 19.45 19.29 3.58
CA PRO A 23 19.46 19.93 2.27
C PRO A 23 18.12 20.65 2.02
N ASP A 24 18.15 21.77 1.28
CA ASP A 24 16.96 22.54 0.84
C ASP A 24 16.05 21.67 -0.05
N VAL A 25 15.28 20.77 0.57
CA VAL A 25 14.35 19.86 -0.08
C VAL A 25 12.94 20.23 0.35
N GLU A 26 12.22 20.90 -0.55
CA GLU A 26 10.78 21.11 -0.39
C GLU A 26 10.02 19.94 -1.05
N ILE A 27 9.44 19.07 -0.22
CA ILE A 27 8.41 18.13 -0.66
C ILE A 27 7.07 18.84 -0.59
N SER A 28 6.45 19.07 -1.75
CA SER A 28 5.20 19.84 -1.84
C SER A 28 3.96 18.95 -1.96
N SER A 29 2.79 19.54 -1.68
CA SER A 29 1.51 18.89 -1.91
C SER A 29 1.20 18.78 -3.41
N PRO A 30 0.39 17.79 -3.86
CA PRO A 30 -0.32 16.79 -3.04
C PRO A 30 0.61 15.68 -2.52
N PHE A 31 0.40 15.25 -1.27
CA PHE A 31 1.09 14.11 -0.69
C PHE A 31 0.46 12.79 -1.17
N THR A 32 1.31 11.85 -1.55
CA THR A 32 0.92 10.57 -2.17
C THR A 32 1.11 9.36 -1.25
N GLY A 33 1.46 9.61 0.02
CA GLY A 33 1.19 8.68 1.11
C GLY A 33 1.91 7.34 0.97
N PHE A 34 3.18 7.37 0.54
CA PHE A 34 4.06 6.20 0.57
C PHE A 34 5.31 6.48 1.41
N SER A 35 5.98 5.41 1.83
CA SER A 35 7.24 5.46 2.54
C SER A 35 8.16 4.33 2.12
N PHE A 36 9.45 4.50 2.35
CA PHE A 36 10.45 3.45 2.25
C PHE A 36 11.62 3.80 3.16
N ALA A 37 12.54 2.86 3.31
CA ALA A 37 13.84 3.12 3.87
C ALA A 37 14.93 2.22 3.27
N TYR A 38 16.18 2.54 3.57
CA TYR A 38 17.26 1.58 3.37
C TYR A 38 18.30 1.72 4.48
N CYS A 39 19.01 0.63 4.75
CA CYS A 39 20.10 0.60 5.70
C CYS A 39 21.41 0.92 4.96
N ARG A 40 22.13 1.94 5.45
CA ARG A 40 23.43 2.29 4.90
C ARG A 40 24.53 1.34 5.35
N ASP A 41 24.44 0.86 6.60
CA ASP A 41 25.35 -0.15 7.13
C ASP A 41 25.02 -1.49 6.46
N ALA A 42 25.86 -1.90 5.51
CA ALA A 42 25.64 -3.11 4.74
C ALA A 42 26.51 -4.23 5.30
N LEU A 43 25.96 -5.45 5.37
CA LEU A 43 26.66 -6.69 5.73
C LEU A 43 27.19 -6.76 7.17
N GLU A 44 28.18 -5.94 7.54
CA GLU A 44 28.88 -6.01 8.83
C GLU A 44 28.76 -4.71 9.65
N ALA A 45 28.09 -4.83 10.80
CA ALA A 45 27.92 -3.73 11.74
C ALA A 45 29.25 -3.02 12.08
N ASN A 46 29.30 -1.69 11.86
CA ASN A 46 30.46 -0.81 12.08
C ASN A 46 31.64 -1.01 11.11
N ASN A 47 31.46 -1.73 10.01
CA ASN A 47 32.35 -1.65 8.88
C ASN A 47 31.90 -0.47 8.00
N VAL A 48 32.83 0.43 7.66
CA VAL A 48 32.52 1.62 6.83
C VAL A 48 32.91 1.42 5.37
N THR A 49 33.50 0.27 5.04
CA THR A 49 34.02 -0.03 3.69
C THR A 49 33.01 -0.74 2.79
N ASP A 50 31.96 -1.28 3.39
CA ASP A 50 30.78 -1.89 2.76
C ASP A 50 29.55 -0.98 2.80
N ASP A 51 29.60 0.15 3.53
CA ASP A 51 28.52 1.13 3.62
C ASP A 51 27.98 1.53 2.23
N LEU A 52 26.66 1.50 2.10
CA LEU A 52 25.97 2.04 0.94
C LEU A 52 25.99 3.58 0.94
N PRO A 53 26.08 4.20 -0.25
CA PRO A 53 26.08 5.66 -0.38
C PRO A 53 24.77 6.27 0.13
N ASP A 54 24.84 7.54 0.52
CA ASP A 54 23.67 8.30 0.96
C ASP A 54 22.77 8.69 -0.22
N LEU A 55 21.52 9.07 0.07
CA LEU A 55 20.60 9.64 -0.91
C LEU A 55 20.29 11.08 -0.56
N SER A 56 20.27 11.96 -1.56
CA SER A 56 19.55 13.22 -1.47
C SER A 56 18.14 13.05 -2.02
N VAL A 57 17.27 14.04 -1.82
CA VAL A 57 15.91 14.05 -2.37
C VAL A 57 15.74 15.31 -3.20
N ILE A 58 15.25 15.17 -4.42
CA ILE A 58 14.93 16.29 -5.30
C ILE A 58 13.52 16.08 -5.82
N GLN A 59 12.62 17.00 -5.51
CA GLN A 59 11.34 17.08 -6.22
C GLN A 59 11.54 17.84 -7.53
N THR A 60 11.23 17.23 -8.66
CA THR A 60 11.37 17.91 -9.95
C THR A 60 10.26 18.97 -10.11
N PRO A 61 10.53 20.12 -10.75
CA PRO A 61 9.56 21.21 -10.89
C PRO A 61 8.43 20.84 -11.86
N GLY A 62 7.46 20.05 -11.38
CA GLY A 62 6.21 19.68 -12.06
C GLY A 62 6.39 18.88 -13.35
N SER A 63 5.62 17.80 -13.51
CA SER A 63 5.57 17.12 -14.80
C SER A 63 4.83 17.97 -15.83
N GLN A 64 5.17 17.83 -17.12
CA GLN A 64 4.37 18.41 -18.20
C GLN A 64 3.09 17.61 -18.50
N SER A 65 2.94 16.43 -17.90
CA SER A 65 1.73 15.60 -18.03
C SER A 65 0.72 15.96 -16.95
N GLU A 66 -0.52 16.23 -17.35
CA GLU A 66 -1.64 16.51 -16.42
C GLU A 66 -1.97 15.30 -15.53
N ASP A 67 -1.59 14.09 -15.95
CA ASP A 67 -1.85 12.84 -15.23
C ASP A 67 -0.74 12.49 -14.22
N VAL A 68 0.35 13.26 -14.18
CA VAL A 68 1.46 13.03 -13.25
C VAL A 68 1.40 14.05 -12.12
N PHE A 69 1.18 13.55 -10.92
CA PHE A 69 1.00 14.38 -9.72
C PHE A 69 2.33 14.72 -9.05
N LYS A 70 3.31 13.81 -9.13
CA LYS A 70 4.56 13.94 -8.39
C LYS A 70 5.69 13.18 -9.06
N GLU A 71 6.87 13.78 -9.04
CA GLU A 71 8.12 13.19 -9.51
C GLU A 71 9.22 13.55 -8.52
N LEU A 72 9.84 12.51 -7.97
CA LEU A 72 10.91 12.58 -6.99
C LEU A 72 12.13 11.86 -7.57
N LEU A 73 13.29 12.49 -7.47
CA LEU A 73 14.58 11.89 -7.74
C LEU A 73 15.32 11.74 -6.42
N PHE A 74 16.02 10.62 -6.29
CA PHE A 74 16.90 10.31 -5.19
C PHE A 74 18.31 10.12 -5.72
N PRO A 75 19.08 11.21 -5.93
CA PRO A 75 20.47 11.11 -6.37
C PRO A 75 21.30 10.34 -5.36
N VAL A 76 22.17 9.48 -5.88
CA VAL A 76 23.10 8.67 -5.08
C VAL A 76 24.39 9.45 -4.90
N GLU A 77 24.71 9.77 -3.65
CA GLU A 77 25.81 10.66 -3.31
C GLU A 77 27.17 9.96 -3.44
N GLY A 78 28.21 10.75 -3.76
CA GLY A 78 29.61 10.28 -3.74
C GLY A 78 30.02 9.35 -4.89
N LEU A 79 29.16 9.14 -5.90
CA LEU A 79 29.50 8.33 -7.07
C LEU A 79 30.28 9.11 -8.15
N PRO A 80 31.21 8.45 -8.87
CA PRO A 80 31.99 9.09 -9.95
C PRO A 80 31.13 9.43 -11.19
N ARG A 81 30.03 8.70 -11.38
CA ARG A 81 29.00 8.96 -12.40
C ARG A 81 27.71 9.31 -11.65
N PRO A 82 26.96 10.36 -12.05
CA PRO A 82 25.66 10.64 -11.46
C PRO A 82 24.70 9.47 -11.68
N GLU A 83 24.16 8.94 -10.60
CA GLU A 83 23.11 7.92 -10.59
C GLU A 83 22.01 8.39 -9.64
N ALA A 84 20.79 8.00 -9.94
CA ALA A 84 19.62 8.31 -9.12
C ALA A 84 18.61 7.17 -9.18
N LEU A 85 17.82 7.10 -8.13
CA LEU A 85 16.52 6.42 -8.15
C LEU A 85 15.43 7.45 -8.44
N GLY A 86 14.33 7.03 -9.06
CA GLY A 86 13.23 7.89 -9.42
C GLY A 86 11.91 7.29 -8.99
N VAL A 87 11.03 8.13 -8.45
CA VAL A 87 9.64 7.79 -8.14
C VAL A 87 8.74 8.78 -8.86
N ARG A 88 7.87 8.26 -9.73
CA ARG A 88 6.79 9.02 -10.37
C ARG A 88 5.46 8.51 -9.87
N VAL A 89 4.54 9.42 -9.57
CA VAL A 89 3.17 9.11 -9.17
C VAL A 89 2.22 9.69 -10.21
N ALA A 90 1.50 8.80 -10.89
CA ALA A 90 0.57 9.11 -11.94
C ALA A 90 -0.85 8.64 -11.60
N SER A 91 -1.82 9.16 -12.35
CA SER A 91 -3.22 8.82 -12.22
C SER A 91 -3.56 7.41 -12.74
N ASN A 92 -4.44 6.71 -12.05
CA ASN A 92 -5.09 5.49 -12.52
C ASN A 92 -6.62 5.60 -12.33
N VAL A 93 -7.24 6.69 -12.81
CA VAL A 93 -8.68 6.99 -12.57
C VAL A 93 -9.65 5.88 -12.98
N HIS A 94 -9.25 5.01 -13.91
CA HIS A 94 -10.05 3.89 -14.41
C HIS A 94 -9.83 2.59 -13.62
N TYR A 95 -8.97 2.61 -12.60
CA TYR A 95 -8.61 1.44 -11.79
C TYR A 95 -8.11 0.29 -12.67
N GLU A 96 -7.33 0.62 -13.69
CA GLU A 96 -6.79 -0.33 -14.64
C GLU A 96 -5.78 -1.24 -13.94
N PRO A 97 -5.77 -2.55 -14.25
CA PRO A 97 -4.68 -3.42 -13.89
C PRO A 97 -3.34 -2.84 -14.41
N PRO A 98 -2.22 -3.00 -13.67
CA PRO A 98 -0.95 -2.38 -14.04
C PRO A 98 -0.47 -2.72 -15.46
N GLU A 99 -0.71 -3.94 -15.93
CA GLU A 99 -0.39 -4.37 -17.29
C GLU A 99 -1.17 -3.57 -18.36
N VAL A 100 -2.46 -3.35 -18.13
CA VAL A 100 -3.32 -2.56 -19.05
C VAL A 100 -2.93 -1.08 -18.99
N TRP A 101 -2.68 -0.58 -17.79
CA TRP A 101 -2.23 0.80 -17.61
C TRP A 101 -0.90 1.05 -18.34
N PHE A 102 0.05 0.11 -18.25
CA PHE A 102 1.35 0.18 -18.94
C PHE A 102 1.18 0.20 -20.47
N GLU A 103 0.34 -0.70 -21.01
CA GLU A 103 0.01 -0.73 -22.44
C GLU A 103 -0.61 0.60 -22.91
N ASN A 104 -1.50 1.19 -22.11
CA ASN A 104 -2.16 2.47 -22.40
C ASN A 104 -1.20 3.68 -22.38
N GLN A 105 0.01 3.55 -21.82
CA GLN A 105 1.03 4.59 -21.91
C GLN A 105 1.82 4.57 -23.23
N ASP A 106 1.51 3.64 -24.14
CA ASP A 106 2.28 3.36 -25.37
C ASP A 106 3.76 3.02 -25.08
N PHE A 107 4.05 2.47 -23.89
CA PHE A 107 5.39 2.01 -23.55
C PHE A 107 5.76 0.76 -24.36
N VAL A 108 7.02 0.70 -24.77
CA VAL A 108 7.58 -0.46 -25.47
C VAL A 108 8.28 -1.34 -24.43
N GLY A 109 7.80 -2.57 -24.26
CA GLY A 109 8.35 -3.49 -23.27
C GLY A 109 7.54 -4.78 -23.20
N ALA A 110 7.95 -5.67 -22.31
CA ALA A 110 7.23 -6.92 -22.02
C ALA A 110 7.18 -7.10 -20.51
N PRO A 111 6.34 -6.31 -19.83
CA PRO A 111 6.39 -6.19 -18.38
C PRO A 111 5.93 -7.50 -17.72
N ALA A 112 6.63 -7.92 -16.67
CA ALA A 112 6.34 -9.13 -15.91
C ALA A 112 5.55 -8.79 -14.62
N PRO A 113 4.53 -9.59 -14.23
CA PRO A 113 3.79 -9.35 -12.98
C PRO A 113 4.69 -9.39 -11.75
N GLU A 114 4.46 -8.46 -10.82
CA GLU A 114 5.15 -8.36 -9.54
C GLU A 114 4.23 -7.78 -8.46
N THR A 115 4.61 -7.88 -7.20
CA THR A 115 3.88 -7.26 -6.09
C THR A 115 4.82 -6.42 -5.23
N LEU A 116 4.32 -5.28 -4.76
CA LEU A 116 5.00 -4.43 -3.78
C LEU A 116 4.04 -4.15 -2.63
N ASP A 117 4.44 -4.49 -1.40
CA ASP A 117 3.63 -4.22 -0.20
C ASP A 117 2.17 -4.75 -0.30
N GLY A 118 2.00 -5.90 -0.97
CA GLY A 118 0.71 -6.55 -1.19
C GLY A 118 -0.13 -5.98 -2.34
N PHE A 119 0.35 -4.95 -3.05
CA PHE A 119 -0.30 -4.38 -4.22
C PHE A 119 0.25 -4.94 -5.52
N SER A 120 -0.63 -5.06 -6.51
CA SER A 120 -0.27 -5.57 -7.84
C SER A 120 0.55 -4.54 -8.60
N GLY A 121 1.55 -5.03 -9.30
CA GLY A 121 2.39 -4.25 -10.19
C GLY A 121 2.89 -5.07 -11.37
N VAL A 122 3.62 -4.40 -12.24
CA VAL A 122 4.39 -5.03 -13.31
C VAL A 122 5.78 -4.39 -13.40
N ARG A 123 6.80 -5.20 -13.65
CA ARG A 123 8.18 -4.76 -13.84
C ARG A 123 8.58 -4.87 -15.29
N ASP A 124 9.08 -3.78 -15.84
CA ASP A 124 9.77 -3.76 -17.13
C ASP A 124 11.21 -3.31 -16.87
N GLU A 125 12.14 -4.27 -17.00
CA GLU A 125 13.56 -4.10 -16.70
C GLU A 125 13.81 -3.45 -15.32
N ARG A 126 14.25 -2.19 -15.32
CA ARG A 126 14.65 -1.39 -14.15
C ARG A 126 13.52 -0.58 -13.54
N THR A 127 12.31 -0.63 -14.11
CA THR A 127 11.15 0.15 -13.66
C THR A 127 10.06 -0.78 -13.18
N LEU A 128 9.61 -0.57 -11.95
CA LEU A 128 8.45 -1.24 -11.37
C LEU A 128 7.27 -0.26 -11.38
N TYR A 129 6.13 -0.69 -11.91
CA TYR A 129 4.87 0.06 -11.94
C TYR A 129 3.88 -0.60 -10.99
N ILE A 130 3.39 0.11 -9.97
CA ILE A 130 2.54 -0.43 -8.91
C ILE A 130 1.24 0.34 -8.84
N SER A 131 0.11 -0.38 -8.91
CA SER A 131 -1.21 0.22 -8.66
C SER A 131 -1.53 0.16 -7.17
N ALA A 132 -1.47 1.30 -6.50
CA ALA A 132 -1.83 1.41 -5.09
C ALA A 132 -2.76 2.61 -4.83
N PRO A 133 -3.72 2.47 -3.91
CA PRO A 133 -4.57 3.58 -3.51
C PRO A 133 -3.82 4.58 -2.64
N ASN A 134 -4.08 5.86 -2.85
CA ASN A 134 -3.70 6.95 -1.95
C ASN A 134 -4.94 7.49 -1.23
N LEU A 135 -4.81 7.68 0.08
CA LEU A 135 -5.81 8.33 0.92
C LEU A 135 -5.30 9.74 1.24
N PRO A 136 -5.85 10.78 0.59
CA PRO A 136 -5.38 12.15 0.78
C PRO A 136 -5.57 12.56 2.23
N THR A 137 -4.54 13.18 2.79
CA THR A 137 -4.47 13.52 4.21
C THR A 137 -4.73 14.99 4.51
N ASP A 138 -5.02 15.80 3.50
CA ASP A 138 -5.19 17.25 3.65
C ASP A 138 -6.60 17.67 4.09
N THR A 139 -7.60 16.79 4.01
CA THR A 139 -8.98 17.14 4.32
C THR A 139 -9.64 16.07 5.19
N LEU A 140 -9.96 16.45 6.44
CA LEU A 140 -10.66 15.66 7.46
C LEU A 140 -12.02 15.06 7.00
N ASN A 141 -12.46 15.35 5.78
CA ASN A 141 -13.74 14.94 5.21
C ASN A 141 -13.65 14.36 3.79
N SER A 142 -12.47 14.20 3.18
CA SER A 142 -12.42 13.55 1.86
C SER A 142 -12.41 12.04 2.01
N SER A 143 -13.57 11.41 1.86
CA SER A 143 -13.70 9.96 1.67
C SER A 143 -13.22 9.49 0.29
N LYS A 144 -12.35 10.27 -0.38
CA LYS A 144 -11.95 10.02 -1.76
C LYS A 144 -10.65 9.22 -1.76
N ILE A 145 -10.74 7.99 -2.24
CA ILE A 145 -9.60 7.13 -2.50
C ILE A 145 -9.10 7.48 -3.91
N TYR A 146 -7.82 7.80 -4.03
CA TYR A 146 -7.19 8.06 -5.33
C TYR A 146 -6.48 6.80 -5.82
N PRO A 147 -6.90 6.21 -6.95
CA PRO A 147 -6.13 5.15 -7.58
C PRO A 147 -4.91 5.74 -8.28
N ASN A 148 -3.73 5.41 -7.79
CA ASN A 148 -2.47 5.91 -8.33
C ASN A 148 -1.67 4.77 -8.96
N MET A 149 -0.86 5.13 -9.95
CA MET A 149 0.22 4.31 -10.47
C MET A 149 1.55 4.89 -10.01
N TYR A 150 2.33 4.09 -9.28
CA TYR A 150 3.67 4.45 -8.81
C TYR A 150 4.69 3.79 -9.73
N ALA A 151 5.50 4.58 -10.43
CA ALA A 151 6.62 4.08 -11.21
C ALA A 151 7.92 4.33 -10.44
N VAL A 152 8.62 3.25 -10.07
CA VAL A 152 9.86 3.27 -9.28
C VAL A 152 10.98 2.70 -10.14
N ALA A 153 11.98 3.52 -10.43
CA ALA A 153 13.09 3.16 -11.31
C ALA A 153 14.45 3.52 -10.73
N TYR A 154 15.51 2.95 -11.29
CA TYR A 154 16.88 3.41 -11.08
C TYR A 154 17.57 3.71 -12.42
N SER A 155 18.71 4.39 -12.36
CA SER A 155 19.46 4.84 -13.55
C SER A 155 19.93 3.68 -14.44
N GLU A 156 20.01 3.92 -15.76
CA GLU A 156 20.54 2.92 -16.68
C GLU A 156 22.03 2.62 -16.41
N GLY A 157 22.38 1.33 -16.39
CA GLY A 157 23.73 0.88 -16.08
C GLY A 157 24.18 1.22 -14.66
N ALA A 158 23.25 1.39 -13.72
CA ALA A 158 23.57 1.71 -12.33
C ALA A 158 24.48 0.67 -11.67
N THR A 159 25.29 1.14 -10.73
CA THR A 159 26.19 0.31 -9.92
C THR A 159 25.44 -0.72 -9.08
N GLU A 160 26.14 -1.77 -8.64
CA GLU A 160 25.59 -2.77 -7.72
C GLU A 160 25.10 -2.14 -6.41
N SER A 161 25.78 -1.10 -5.92
CA SER A 161 25.35 -0.35 -4.73
C SER A 161 24.00 0.33 -4.95
N THR A 162 23.78 0.98 -6.09
CA THR A 162 22.48 1.61 -6.40
C THR A 162 21.37 0.57 -6.61
N GLN A 163 21.68 -0.57 -7.23
CA GLN A 163 20.72 -1.67 -7.35
C GLN A 163 20.36 -2.29 -5.99
N ASN A 164 21.33 -2.37 -5.06
CA ASN A 164 21.11 -2.82 -3.69
C ASN A 164 20.19 -1.84 -2.94
N ILE A 165 20.46 -0.53 -3.02
CA ILE A 165 19.58 0.50 -2.45
C ILE A 165 18.16 0.37 -3.01
N TYR A 166 18.02 0.22 -4.33
CA TYR A 166 16.71 0.00 -4.96
C TYR A 166 15.98 -1.22 -4.39
N GLY A 167 16.69 -2.35 -4.23
CA GLY A 167 16.14 -3.56 -3.62
C GLY A 167 15.64 -3.32 -2.19
N GLN A 168 16.46 -2.71 -1.33
CA GLN A 168 16.08 -2.39 0.05
C GLN A 168 14.91 -1.40 0.14
N MET A 169 14.86 -0.42 -0.77
CA MET A 169 13.74 0.51 -0.86
C MET A 169 12.43 -0.21 -1.17
N LEU A 170 12.46 -1.20 -2.09
CA LEU A 170 11.27 -2.00 -2.40
C LEU A 170 10.88 -2.93 -1.25
N GLU A 171 11.86 -3.57 -0.61
CA GLU A 171 11.59 -4.48 0.53
C GLU A 171 10.97 -3.78 1.73
N SER A 172 11.33 -2.51 1.95
CA SER A 172 10.80 -1.68 3.05
C SER A 172 9.64 -0.78 2.63
N TRP A 173 9.21 -0.85 1.37
CA TRP A 173 8.18 0.03 0.84
C TRP A 173 6.86 -0.17 1.57
N SER A 174 6.15 0.91 1.85
CA SER A 174 4.84 0.85 2.49
C SER A 174 3.89 1.91 1.95
N PHE A 175 2.74 1.47 1.46
CA PHE A 175 1.56 2.25 1.14
C PHE A 175 0.56 2.24 2.30
N LEU A 176 -0.56 2.97 2.13
CA LEU A 176 -1.67 3.02 3.08
C LEU A 176 -1.21 3.42 4.49
N GLY A 177 -0.48 4.54 4.58
CA GLY A 177 -0.19 5.16 5.86
C GLY A 177 -1.50 5.47 6.60
N GLU A 178 -1.51 5.21 7.89
CA GLU A 178 -2.64 5.50 8.76
C GLU A 178 -2.43 6.76 9.55
N ARG A 179 -3.51 7.47 9.82
CA ARG A 179 -3.46 8.67 10.65
C ARG A 179 -3.43 8.26 12.11
N ASN A 180 -2.37 8.67 12.80
CA ASN A 180 -2.31 8.58 14.25
C ASN A 180 -3.42 9.47 14.87
N PRO A 181 -4.28 8.92 15.74
CA PRO A 181 -5.42 9.65 16.28
C PRO A 181 -5.03 10.80 17.23
N VAL A 182 -3.80 10.78 17.77
CA VAL A 182 -3.28 11.77 18.71
C VAL A 182 -2.49 12.85 18.00
N THR A 183 -1.48 12.46 17.21
CA THR A 183 -0.56 13.40 16.55
C THR A 183 -1.08 13.87 15.20
N ASN A 184 -2.12 13.24 14.66
CA ASN A 184 -2.62 13.44 13.31
C ASN A 184 -1.60 13.05 12.21
N ALA A 185 -0.41 12.55 12.57
CA ALA A 185 0.62 12.21 11.61
C ALA A 185 0.33 10.90 10.87
N LEU A 186 0.81 10.79 9.62
CA LEU A 186 0.80 9.51 8.92
C LEU A 186 1.88 8.55 9.46
N THR A 187 1.42 7.40 9.91
CA THR A 187 2.20 6.26 10.37
C THR A 187 2.04 5.08 9.42
N PHE A 188 3.16 4.59 8.91
CA PHE A 188 3.24 3.43 8.04
C PHE A 188 3.59 2.21 8.88
N THR A 189 2.60 1.52 9.42
CA THR A 189 2.80 0.37 10.30
C THR A 189 2.03 -0.84 9.79
N ASN A 190 2.77 -1.92 9.51
CA ASN A 190 2.22 -3.26 9.33
C ASN A 190 3.24 -4.31 9.81
N ASN A 191 3.90 -4.00 10.93
CA ASN A 191 5.00 -4.82 11.47
C ASN A 191 4.50 -6.11 12.15
N ARG A 192 3.17 -6.30 12.26
CA ARG A 192 2.57 -7.52 12.82
C ARG A 192 3.01 -7.79 14.25
N LEU A 193 3.15 -6.72 15.03
CA LEU A 193 3.48 -6.77 16.44
C LEU A 193 2.35 -6.18 17.29
N CYS A 194 2.16 -6.73 18.49
CA CYS A 194 1.31 -6.11 19.47
C CYS A 194 1.95 -4.82 19.96
N THR A 195 1.17 -3.74 19.96
CA THR A 195 1.59 -2.41 20.37
C THR A 195 0.62 -1.80 21.36
N ALA A 196 1.14 -1.00 22.29
CA ALA A 196 0.34 -0.16 23.19
C ALA A 196 0.63 1.30 22.88
N ASP A 197 -0.40 2.15 22.90
CA ASP A 197 -0.20 3.59 22.70
C ASP A 197 0.36 4.21 24.00
N LEU A 198 1.60 4.72 23.89
CA LEU A 198 2.27 5.46 24.93
C LEU A 198 2.51 6.89 24.42
N ASN A 199 1.77 7.85 24.97
CA ASN A 199 1.91 9.28 24.64
C ASN A 199 1.74 9.62 23.14
N GLY A 200 0.86 8.91 22.44
CA GLY A 200 0.59 9.15 21.02
C GLY A 200 1.60 8.47 20.09
N SER A 201 2.42 7.55 20.60
CA SER A 201 3.28 6.69 19.80
C SER A 201 2.99 5.23 20.12
N PRO A 202 2.74 4.37 19.11
CA PRO A 202 2.63 2.94 19.34
C PRO A 202 4.01 2.41 19.75
N ASP A 203 4.08 1.77 20.91
CA ASP A 203 5.27 1.10 21.42
C ASP A 203 5.09 -0.42 21.38
N VAL A 204 6.16 -1.16 21.08
CA VAL A 204 6.12 -2.61 20.94
C VAL A 204 6.00 -3.25 22.30
N VAL A 205 5.01 -4.13 22.47
CA VAL A 205 4.84 -4.88 23.71
C VAL A 205 5.64 -6.17 23.65
N GLU A 206 6.47 -6.39 24.68
CA GLU A 206 7.30 -7.58 24.84
C GLU A 206 6.84 -8.44 26.01
N VAL A 207 6.86 -9.76 25.83
CA VAL A 207 6.65 -10.73 26.90
C VAL A 207 7.95 -11.48 27.13
N SER A 208 8.53 -11.34 28.32
CA SER A 208 9.85 -11.92 28.65
C SER A 208 10.98 -11.47 27.71
N GLY A 209 10.92 -10.20 27.26
CA GLY A 209 11.93 -9.62 26.36
C GLY A 209 11.78 -10.05 24.89
N VAL A 210 10.62 -10.59 24.52
CA VAL A 210 10.34 -11.01 23.14
C VAL A 210 9.10 -10.26 22.63
N PRO A 211 9.21 -9.55 21.49
CA PRO A 211 8.06 -8.92 20.85
C PRO A 211 6.95 -9.92 20.53
N VAL A 212 5.70 -9.56 20.82
CA VAL A 212 4.56 -10.43 20.55
C VAL A 212 4.08 -10.22 19.11
N ALA A 213 4.17 -11.26 18.28
CA ALA A 213 3.67 -11.24 16.92
C ALA A 213 2.14 -11.40 16.86
N CYS A 214 1.49 -10.77 15.89
CA CYS A 214 0.04 -10.77 15.74
C CYS A 214 -0.39 -10.59 14.27
N SER A 215 -1.62 -10.99 13.97
CA SER A 215 -2.30 -10.75 12.69
C SER A 215 -3.63 -10.02 12.86
N SER A 216 -4.20 -10.06 14.07
CA SER A 216 -5.43 -9.38 14.44
C SER A 216 -5.36 -8.90 15.89
N ASP A 217 -6.24 -7.99 16.27
CA ASP A 217 -6.31 -7.49 17.66
C ASP A 217 -6.63 -8.60 18.67
N LEU A 218 -7.27 -9.68 18.23
CA LEU A 218 -7.56 -10.83 19.07
C LEU A 218 -6.29 -11.55 19.54
N ASP A 219 -5.24 -11.56 18.72
CA ASP A 219 -3.95 -12.18 19.08
C ASP A 219 -3.26 -11.42 20.23
N CYS A 220 -3.63 -10.16 20.45
CA CYS A 220 -3.12 -9.30 21.52
C CYS A 220 -4.05 -9.20 22.74
N ALA A 221 -5.21 -9.87 22.73
CA ALA A 221 -6.26 -9.65 23.74
C ALA A 221 -5.84 -10.03 25.17
N ASP A 222 -4.97 -11.04 25.30
CA ASP A 222 -4.44 -11.50 26.60
C ASP A 222 -3.10 -10.86 26.96
N VAL A 223 -2.59 -9.95 26.12
CA VAL A 223 -1.33 -9.23 26.37
C VAL A 223 -1.63 -8.01 27.23
N LEU A 224 -0.97 -7.94 28.40
CA LEU A 224 -1.12 -6.83 29.34
C LEU A 224 0.06 -5.87 29.22
N ALA A 225 -0.24 -4.59 29.05
CA ALA A 225 0.72 -3.50 29.13
C ALA A 225 0.22 -2.45 30.13
N PHE A 226 1.16 -1.76 30.79
CA PHE A 226 0.86 -0.72 31.78
C PHE A 226 1.75 0.49 31.52
N ASP A 227 1.24 1.70 31.78
CA ASP A 227 2.07 2.90 31.78
C ASP A 227 2.93 2.99 33.05
N GLU A 228 3.76 4.03 33.14
CA GLU A 228 4.63 4.27 34.30
C GLU A 228 3.87 4.44 35.64
N SER A 229 2.59 4.78 35.57
CA SER A 229 1.71 4.92 36.74
C SER A 229 1.03 3.60 37.16
N GLY A 230 1.22 2.53 36.39
CA GLY A 230 0.56 1.25 36.59
C GLY A 230 -0.86 1.20 36.04
N THR A 231 -1.25 2.13 35.17
CA THR A 231 -2.55 2.14 34.49
C THR A 231 -2.52 1.15 33.32
N PRO A 232 -3.50 0.24 33.19
CA PRO A 232 -3.57 -0.68 32.05
C PRO A 232 -3.73 0.07 30.73
N LEU A 233 -2.96 -0.34 29.72
CA LEU A 233 -3.02 0.18 28.36
C LEU A 233 -3.79 -0.78 27.45
N VAL A 234 -4.41 -0.22 26.41
CA VAL A 234 -5.04 -1.02 25.35
C VAL A 234 -3.94 -1.50 24.41
N VAL A 235 -3.79 -2.82 24.32
CA VAL A 235 -2.87 -3.45 23.38
C VAL A 235 -3.63 -3.80 22.10
N THR A 236 -3.09 -3.39 20.97
CA THR A 236 -3.65 -3.65 19.63
C THR A 236 -2.59 -4.19 18.71
N CYS A 237 -2.99 -4.88 17.66
CA CYS A 237 -2.07 -5.41 16.66
C CYS A 237 -1.77 -4.37 15.58
N ALA A 238 -0.50 -4.06 15.34
CA ALA A 238 -0.05 -3.19 14.26
C ALA A 238 0.03 -3.96 12.91
N ALA A 239 -1.11 -4.50 12.48
CA ALA A 239 -1.29 -5.30 11.26
C ALA A 239 -2.50 -4.84 10.44
N ASN A 240 -2.65 -3.53 10.22
CA ASN A 240 -3.89 -2.99 9.69
C ASN A 240 -4.21 -3.43 8.25
N LYS A 241 -3.20 -3.73 7.43
CA LYS A 241 -3.42 -4.29 6.09
C LYS A 241 -4.00 -5.70 6.19
N ASP A 242 -3.51 -6.50 7.14
CA ASP A 242 -4.06 -7.83 7.42
C ASP A 242 -5.51 -7.73 7.94
N LYS A 243 -5.80 -6.79 8.83
CA LYS A 243 -7.17 -6.51 9.32
C LYS A 243 -8.10 -6.08 8.17
N LEU A 244 -7.66 -5.15 7.31
CA LEU A 244 -8.42 -4.71 6.14
C LEU A 244 -8.70 -5.87 5.19
N GLY A 245 -7.70 -6.73 4.94
CA GLY A 245 -7.87 -7.95 4.15
C GLY A 245 -8.95 -8.88 4.71
N GLY A 246 -9.01 -9.03 6.04
CA GLY A 246 -10.07 -9.78 6.72
C GLY A 246 -11.47 -9.19 6.52
N ILE A 247 -11.59 -7.85 6.63
CA ILE A 247 -12.86 -7.13 6.39
C ILE A 247 -13.31 -7.30 4.93
N LEU A 248 -12.41 -7.07 3.97
CA LEU A 248 -12.72 -7.20 2.55
C LEU A 248 -13.15 -8.63 2.20
N SER A 249 -12.45 -9.64 2.73
CA SER A 249 -12.81 -11.05 2.55
C SER A 249 -14.20 -11.35 3.11
N THR A 250 -14.54 -10.79 4.28
CA THR A 250 -15.86 -10.93 4.89
C THR A 250 -16.95 -10.32 4.02
N ILE A 251 -16.73 -9.12 3.49
CA ILE A 251 -17.69 -8.42 2.61
C ILE A 251 -17.91 -9.20 1.31
N LEU A 252 -16.84 -9.69 0.68
CA LEU A 252 -16.93 -10.47 -0.56
C LEU A 252 -17.65 -11.81 -0.33
N GLU A 253 -17.43 -12.45 0.82
CA GLU A 253 -18.14 -13.68 1.17
C GLU A 253 -19.63 -13.43 1.44
N MET A 254 -19.98 -12.31 2.09
CA MET A 254 -21.38 -11.87 2.22
C MET A 254 -22.01 -11.61 0.86
N LEU A 255 -21.30 -10.97 -0.07
CA LEU A 255 -21.77 -10.74 -1.43
C LEU A 255 -22.03 -12.06 -2.16
N ARG A 256 -21.13 -13.04 -2.04
CA ARG A 256 -21.29 -14.38 -2.64
C ARG A 256 -22.56 -15.06 -2.14
N ILE A 257 -22.74 -15.12 -0.82
CA ILE A 257 -23.93 -15.74 -0.20
C ILE A 257 -25.19 -15.00 -0.63
N SER A 258 -25.17 -13.66 -0.59
CA SER A 258 -26.30 -12.83 -1.03
C SER A 258 -26.67 -13.09 -2.49
N ALA A 259 -25.69 -13.21 -3.39
CA ALA A 259 -25.93 -13.51 -4.79
C ALA A 259 -26.64 -14.87 -4.96
N ILE A 260 -26.22 -15.90 -4.22
CA ILE A 260 -26.85 -17.22 -4.23
C ILE A 260 -28.30 -17.14 -3.73
N LEU A 261 -28.53 -16.43 -2.62
CA LEU A 261 -29.86 -16.29 -2.01
C LEU A 261 -30.82 -15.48 -2.89
N LEU A 262 -30.31 -14.47 -3.60
CA LEU A 262 -31.09 -13.62 -4.49
C LEU A 262 -31.35 -14.27 -5.87
N HIS A 263 -30.60 -15.30 -6.25
CA HIS A 263 -30.68 -15.91 -7.58
C HIS A 263 -32.11 -16.34 -8.01
N PRO A 264 -32.99 -16.88 -7.14
CA PRO A 264 -34.37 -17.21 -7.52
C PRO A 264 -35.23 -16.01 -7.91
N VAL A 265 -34.88 -14.80 -7.44
CA VAL A 265 -35.64 -13.57 -7.68
C VAL A 265 -34.96 -12.69 -8.73
N LEU A 266 -33.62 -12.63 -8.72
CA LEU A 266 -32.79 -11.79 -9.57
C LEU A 266 -31.67 -12.62 -10.24
N PRO A 267 -32.00 -13.59 -11.11
CA PRO A 267 -31.03 -14.54 -11.62
C PRO A 267 -29.88 -13.87 -12.35
N GLU A 268 -30.16 -12.96 -13.30
CA GLU A 268 -29.12 -12.28 -14.08
C GLU A 268 -28.17 -11.45 -13.21
N THR A 269 -28.71 -10.69 -12.25
CA THR A 269 -27.90 -9.86 -11.36
C THR A 269 -27.03 -10.71 -10.43
N SER A 270 -27.59 -11.79 -9.88
CA SER A 270 -26.84 -12.73 -9.06
C SER A 270 -25.67 -13.37 -9.82
N LEU A 271 -25.87 -13.73 -11.09
CA LEU A 271 -24.80 -14.26 -11.92
C LEU A 271 -23.71 -13.21 -12.19
N LYS A 272 -24.09 -11.95 -12.43
CA LYS A 272 -23.13 -10.84 -12.57
C LYS A 272 -22.32 -10.63 -11.29
N MET A 273 -22.97 -10.68 -10.11
CA MET A 273 -22.28 -10.57 -8.81
C MET A 273 -21.26 -11.70 -8.62
N LEU A 274 -21.63 -12.95 -8.87
CA LEU A 274 -20.73 -14.10 -8.77
C LEU A 274 -19.58 -14.01 -9.78
N ALA A 275 -19.86 -13.60 -11.02
CA ALA A 275 -18.84 -13.39 -12.04
C ALA A 275 -17.84 -12.30 -11.63
N ALA A 276 -18.30 -11.19 -11.04
CA ALA A 276 -17.44 -10.10 -10.58
C ALA A 276 -16.42 -10.54 -9.53
N ILE A 277 -16.82 -11.43 -8.60
CA ILE A 277 -15.92 -12.01 -7.60
C ILE A 277 -15.23 -13.30 -8.08
N ASN A 278 -15.24 -13.56 -9.39
CA ASN A 278 -14.61 -14.71 -10.02
C ASN A 278 -15.07 -16.06 -9.40
N MET A 279 -16.35 -16.16 -9.06
CA MET A 279 -17.00 -17.39 -8.59
C MET A 279 -17.76 -18.08 -9.71
N PRO A 280 -17.92 -19.41 -9.65
CA PRO A 280 -18.72 -20.15 -10.62
C PRO A 280 -20.15 -19.59 -10.72
N THR A 281 -20.58 -19.30 -11.94
CA THR A 281 -21.93 -18.80 -12.26
C THR A 281 -22.95 -19.92 -12.44
N ARG A 282 -22.55 -21.17 -12.21
CA ARG A 282 -23.45 -22.32 -12.18
C ARG A 282 -23.25 -23.06 -10.88
N LEU A 283 -24.33 -23.18 -10.11
CA LEU A 283 -24.36 -24.04 -8.94
C LEU A 283 -24.40 -25.49 -9.43
N ASN A 284 -23.49 -26.33 -8.94
CA ASN A 284 -23.50 -27.75 -9.27
C ASN A 284 -24.78 -28.36 -8.67
N GLY A 285 -25.62 -28.99 -9.49
CA GLY A 285 -26.90 -29.59 -9.05
C GLY A 285 -26.76 -30.75 -8.05
N HIS A 286 -25.53 -31.14 -7.71
CA HIS A 286 -25.21 -32.17 -6.70
C HIS A 286 -24.82 -31.59 -5.33
N ASP A 287 -24.56 -30.28 -5.23
CA ASP A 287 -24.21 -29.65 -3.97
C ASP A 287 -25.48 -29.31 -3.17
N THR A 288 -25.48 -29.61 -1.87
CA THR A 288 -26.59 -29.25 -0.99
C THR A 288 -26.62 -27.74 -0.79
N PHE A 289 -27.82 -27.16 -0.63
CA PHE A 289 -27.97 -25.72 -0.38
C PHE A 289 -27.11 -25.26 0.81
N SER A 290 -27.13 -26.00 1.92
CA SER A 290 -26.30 -25.72 3.10
C SER A 290 -24.81 -25.73 2.81
N LYS A 291 -24.35 -26.57 1.88
CA LYS A 291 -22.96 -26.53 1.42
C LYS A 291 -22.73 -25.25 0.64
N ILE A 292 -23.56 -24.93 -0.35
CA ILE A 292 -23.38 -23.76 -1.23
C ILE A 292 -23.37 -22.43 -0.44
N VAL A 293 -24.20 -22.27 0.60
CA VAL A 293 -24.23 -21.05 1.42
C VAL A 293 -23.27 -21.08 2.62
N GLY A 294 -22.48 -22.14 2.77
CA GLY A 294 -21.50 -22.25 3.86
C GLY A 294 -20.43 -21.16 3.76
N TRP A 295 -19.97 -20.66 4.90
CA TRP A 295 -18.95 -19.62 5.00
C TRP A 295 -17.56 -20.13 4.59
N GLY A 296 -16.71 -19.25 4.06
CA GLY A 296 -15.31 -19.53 3.73
C GLY A 296 -15.10 -20.22 2.38
N GLN A 297 -16.00 -20.01 1.40
CA GLN A 297 -15.87 -20.62 0.07
C GLN A 297 -15.16 -19.75 -0.96
N LEU A 298 -14.95 -18.47 -0.69
CA LEU A 298 -14.06 -17.62 -1.48
C LEU A 298 -12.61 -17.81 -0.98
N PRO A 299 -11.72 -18.48 -1.73
CA PRO A 299 -10.34 -18.68 -1.31
C PRO A 299 -9.54 -17.37 -1.38
N SER A 300 -8.58 -17.21 -0.47
CA SER A 300 -7.64 -16.10 -0.52
C SER A 300 -6.78 -16.16 -1.79
N GLY A 301 -6.33 -15.00 -2.28
CA GLY A 301 -5.52 -14.88 -3.51
C GLY A 301 -6.31 -14.97 -4.83
N LYS A 302 -7.64 -15.08 -4.78
CA LYS A 302 -8.51 -14.98 -5.97
C LYS A 302 -8.50 -13.55 -6.53
N THR A 303 -8.28 -13.42 -7.84
CA THR A 303 -8.43 -12.16 -8.56
C THR A 303 -9.92 -11.85 -8.81
N LEU A 304 -10.29 -10.58 -8.66
CA LEU A 304 -11.60 -10.09 -9.04
C LEU A 304 -11.64 -9.80 -10.54
N ASN A 305 -12.82 -9.94 -11.14
CA ASN A 305 -13.07 -9.53 -12.52
C ASN A 305 -13.59 -8.08 -12.55
N GLN A 306 -13.58 -7.46 -13.72
CA GLN A 306 -14.20 -6.16 -13.92
C GLN A 306 -15.68 -6.21 -13.47
N ILE A 307 -16.06 -5.27 -12.59
CA ILE A 307 -17.40 -5.24 -12.00
C ILE A 307 -18.38 -4.66 -13.02
N PRO A 308 -19.37 -5.42 -13.51
CA PRO A 308 -20.36 -4.90 -14.43
C PRO A 308 -21.39 -4.03 -13.71
N VAL A 309 -22.10 -3.18 -14.45
CA VAL A 309 -23.27 -2.46 -13.92
C VAL A 309 -24.34 -3.47 -13.52
N LEU A 310 -24.62 -3.56 -12.22
CA LEU A 310 -25.58 -4.51 -11.65
C LEU A 310 -27.03 -4.01 -11.78
N PHE A 311 -27.23 -2.71 -11.55
CA PHE A 311 -28.55 -2.07 -11.55
C PHE A 311 -28.47 -0.74 -12.31
N PRO A 312 -28.75 -0.73 -13.63
CA PRO A 312 -28.80 0.52 -14.37
C PRO A 312 -29.95 1.39 -13.86
N ARG A 313 -29.72 2.71 -13.75
CA ARG A 313 -30.77 3.66 -13.40
C ARG A 313 -31.76 3.77 -14.55
N LEU A 314 -33.06 3.78 -14.23
CA LEU A 314 -34.10 4.08 -15.21
C LEU A 314 -34.14 5.58 -15.46
N THR A 315 -34.22 5.99 -16.73
CA THR A 315 -34.50 7.38 -17.09
C THR A 315 -36.01 7.66 -17.00
N PRO A 316 -36.45 8.91 -16.82
CA PRO A 316 -37.88 9.25 -16.77
C PRO A 316 -38.67 8.73 -17.99
N GLU A 317 -38.06 8.70 -19.17
CA GLU A 317 -38.67 8.20 -20.41
C GLU A 317 -38.86 6.68 -20.40
N GLN A 318 -38.08 5.95 -19.61
CA GLN A 318 -38.19 4.49 -19.45
C GLN A 318 -39.23 4.10 -18.37
N ILE A 319 -39.74 5.07 -17.61
CA ILE A 319 -40.71 4.85 -16.52
C ILE A 319 -42.16 5.07 -17.01
N LEU A 320 -42.34 5.69 -18.18
CA LEU A 320 -43.64 6.01 -18.81
C LEU A 320 -44.02 4.99 -19.89
#